data_AF-A0A2G2G7Q6-F1
#
_entry.id   AF-A0A2G2G7Q6-F1
#
_cell.length_a   1.000
_cell.length_b   1.000
_cell.length_c   1.000
_cell.angle_alpha   90.00
_cell.angle_beta   90.00
_cell.angle_gamma   90.00
#
_symmetry.space_group_name_H-M   'P 1'
#
loop_
_entity.id
_entity.type
_entity.pdbx_description
1 polymer ?
#
loop_
_entity_poly.entity_id
_entity_poly.type
_entity_poly.pdbx_seq_one_letter_code
_entity_poly.pdbx_strand_id
1 'polypeptide(L)'
;MTMMVGTIGYVMIDNFSLMDAIYQTGITFTTVGFGEIAPISDAGRIFTITLVITGFAVFSLAVGIMVTEINKGELVATLKERSMLYKIARLKNHFVICYHNEYTVEVSKQLLQSHIPFVVIDPRDEIEEWARKHKYPYYIKGQPHTELSMLKSHLSSAKGLITLSHSISDNIAIIASVRLFEKEHNIPIPYNVITSAENISDLEKLKKLGADTVVTPTKLTAQRVTAMAAHPDMENLLEEFMYKSDTPLDMEEVEVPKYSWIVLKKLKETHFRQIANVSVVGIRKKDGKFFPMPKGDVLVTSESKLLLIGTQKGIAITKNLVRQRVKPEELKYV
;
A
#
# COMPACT_ATOMS: atom_id res chain seq x y z
N MET A 1 4.50 -7.37 47.28
CA MET A 1 5.12 -8.31 48.24
C MET A 1 5.83 -7.58 49.37
N THR A 2 6.73 -6.65 49.08
CA THR A 2 7.45 -5.83 50.08
C THR A 2 6.54 -5.09 51.06
N MET A 3 5.47 -4.45 50.58
CA MET A 3 4.48 -3.80 51.45
C MET A 3 3.79 -4.79 52.40
N MET A 4 3.50 -6.00 51.94
CA MET A 4 2.84 -7.02 52.75
C MET A 4 3.77 -7.51 53.87
N VAL A 5 5.05 -7.70 53.56
CA VAL A 5 6.09 -8.04 54.54
C VAL A 5 6.29 -6.91 55.55
N GLY A 6 6.28 -5.65 55.09
CA GLY A 6 6.32 -4.46 55.96
C GLY A 6 5.16 -4.42 56.95
N THR A 7 3.93 -4.58 56.47
CA THR A 7 2.73 -4.57 57.32
C THR A 7 2.75 -5.71 58.34
N ILE A 8 3.09 -6.93 57.93
CA ILE A 8 3.17 -8.08 58.85
C ILE A 8 4.27 -7.86 59.90
N GLY A 9 5.41 -7.29 59.50
CA GLY A 9 6.53 -7.00 60.41
C GLY A 9 6.15 -6.05 61.54
N TYR A 10 5.47 -4.93 61.23
CA TYR A 10 5.02 -3.98 62.26
C TYR A 10 3.93 -4.55 63.18
N VAL A 11 3.04 -5.40 62.65
CA VAL A 11 2.03 -6.08 63.48
C VAL A 11 2.69 -7.07 64.44
N MET A 12 3.71 -7.82 64.00
CA MET A 12 4.35 -8.86 64.84
C MET A 12 5.40 -8.33 65.81
N ILE A 13 6.17 -7.32 65.43
CA ILE A 13 7.31 -6.83 66.23
C ILE A 13 6.86 -5.79 67.25
N ASP A 14 6.04 -4.83 66.83
CA ASP A 14 5.66 -3.67 67.63
C ASP A 14 4.16 -3.64 68.00
N ASN A 15 3.41 -4.70 67.68
CA ASN A 15 1.96 -4.83 67.94
C ASN A 15 1.12 -3.68 67.37
N PHE A 16 1.50 -3.16 66.20
CA PHE A 16 0.72 -2.12 65.53
C PHE A 16 -0.66 -2.67 65.13
N SER A 17 -1.68 -1.81 65.15
CA SER A 17 -2.95 -2.16 64.51
C SER A 17 -2.72 -2.38 63.02
N LEU A 18 -3.55 -3.20 62.36
CA LEU A 18 -3.38 -3.50 60.94
C LEU A 18 -3.34 -2.23 60.09
N MET A 19 -4.18 -1.24 60.41
CA MET A 19 -4.20 0.03 59.68
C MET A 19 -2.97 0.89 59.95
N ASP A 20 -2.48 0.95 61.19
CA ASP A 20 -1.26 1.69 61.51
C ASP A 20 -0.03 1.04 60.86
N ALA A 21 0.00 -0.29 60.80
CA ALA A 21 1.06 -1.04 60.12
C ALA A 21 1.05 -0.83 58.60
N ILE A 22 -0.12 -0.80 57.96
CA ILE A 22 -0.26 -0.45 56.53
C ILE A 22 0.20 0.99 56.30
N TYR A 23 -0.23 1.92 57.17
CA TYR A 23 0.10 3.32 57.05
C TYR A 23 1.60 3.57 57.27
N GLN A 24 2.20 3.02 58.34
CA GLN A 24 3.64 3.07 58.63
C GLN A 24 4.45 2.49 57.48
N THR A 25 4.04 1.33 56.95
CA THR A 25 4.70 0.73 55.80
C THR A 25 4.59 1.59 54.56
N GLY A 26 3.42 2.18 54.29
CA GLY A 26 3.20 3.05 53.14
C GLY A 26 4.08 4.30 53.16
N ILE A 27 4.11 5.03 54.27
CA ILE A 27 4.93 6.25 54.40
C ILE A 27 6.43 5.95 54.34
N THR A 28 6.84 4.77 54.80
CA THR A 28 8.24 4.31 54.79
C THR A 28 8.64 3.86 53.38
N PHE A 29 7.77 3.11 52.70
CA PHE A 29 8.02 2.58 51.35
C PHE A 29 8.02 3.68 50.28
N THR A 30 7.14 4.67 50.41
CA THR A 30 7.08 5.84 49.51
C THR A 30 8.11 6.91 49.84
N THR A 31 8.95 6.70 50.86
CA THR A 31 9.96 7.66 51.36
C THR A 31 9.39 9.03 51.78
N VAL A 32 8.09 9.11 52.07
CA VAL A 32 7.46 10.35 52.54
C VAL A 32 7.86 10.67 53.99
N GLY A 33 7.90 9.64 54.85
CA GLY A 33 8.54 9.73 56.16
C GLY A 33 7.95 10.75 57.13
N PHE A 34 6.64 10.70 57.40
CA PHE A 34 5.97 11.59 58.37
C PHE A 34 6.35 11.37 59.85
N GLY A 35 7.26 10.43 60.14
CA GLY A 35 7.63 10.01 61.49
C GLY A 35 7.00 8.69 61.91
N GLU A 36 7.36 8.21 63.10
CA GLU A 36 6.79 6.99 63.71
C GLU A 36 5.35 7.29 64.19
N ILE A 37 4.37 6.48 63.76
CA ILE A 37 2.96 6.65 64.16
C ILE A 37 2.72 6.21 65.61
N ALA A 38 3.51 5.25 66.09
CA ALA A 38 3.49 4.71 67.44
C ALA A 38 4.93 4.36 67.87
N PRO A 39 5.24 4.27 69.18
CA PRO A 39 6.59 3.98 69.65
C PRO A 39 7.09 2.63 69.14
N ILE A 40 8.22 2.67 68.44
CA ILE A 40 8.86 1.49 67.85
C ILE A 40 9.97 0.98 68.79
N SER A 41 10.02 -0.34 69.00
CA SER A 41 11.09 -1.00 69.77
C SER A 41 12.45 -0.94 69.06
N ASP A 42 13.55 -1.22 69.76
CA ASP A 42 14.88 -1.27 69.12
C ASP A 42 14.94 -2.31 67.99
N ALA A 43 14.22 -3.43 68.13
CA ALA A 43 14.06 -4.44 67.08
C ALA A 43 13.27 -3.91 65.88
N GLY A 44 12.15 -3.19 66.14
CA GLY A 44 11.33 -2.55 65.11
C GLY A 44 12.08 -1.45 64.33
N ARG A 45 13.03 -0.77 64.98
CA ARG A 45 13.91 0.21 64.32
C ARG A 45 14.88 -0.44 63.33
N ILE A 46 15.51 -1.55 63.71
CA ILE A 46 16.39 -2.33 62.80
C ILE A 46 15.58 -2.87 61.61
N PHE A 47 14.35 -3.35 61.88
CA PHE A 47 13.43 -3.77 60.83
C PHE A 47 13.08 -2.61 59.88
N THR A 48 12.74 -1.45 60.43
CA THR A 48 12.41 -0.24 59.65
C THR A 48 13.57 0.19 58.76
N ILE A 49 14.81 0.18 59.26
CA ILE A 49 16.01 0.50 58.46
C ILE A 49 16.14 -0.47 57.28
N THR A 50 15.97 -1.78 57.54
CA THR A 50 16.04 -2.81 56.49
C THR A 50 14.92 -2.64 55.45
N LEU A 51 13.72 -2.29 55.92
CA LEU A 51 12.55 -2.03 55.09
C LEU A 51 12.73 -0.78 54.23
N VAL A 52 13.35 0.28 54.75
CA VAL A 52 13.68 1.50 53.99
C VAL A 52 14.66 1.18 52.87
N ILE A 53 15.78 0.51 53.17
CA ILE A 53 16.82 0.20 52.17
C ILE A 53 16.23 -0.69 51.06
N THR A 54 15.53 -1.76 51.45
CA THR A 54 14.95 -2.71 50.49
C THR A 54 13.78 -2.08 49.72
N GLY A 55 12.94 -1.32 50.43
CA GLY A 55 11.79 -0.62 49.88
C GLY A 55 12.20 0.41 48.84
N PHE A 56 13.21 1.22 49.14
CA PHE A 56 13.75 2.22 48.21
C PHE A 56 14.36 1.59 46.96
N ALA A 57 15.10 0.48 47.10
CA ALA A 57 15.65 -0.23 45.94
C ALA A 57 14.55 -0.75 45.02
N VAL A 58 13.51 -1.39 45.58
CA VAL A 58 12.37 -1.90 44.81
C VAL A 58 11.56 -0.76 44.17
N PHE A 59 11.31 0.32 44.92
CA PHE A 59 10.59 1.48 44.41
C PHE A 59 11.35 2.15 43.26
N SER A 60 12.67 2.34 43.40
CA SER A 60 13.52 2.92 42.34
C SER A 60 13.52 2.07 41.07
N LEU A 61 13.61 0.73 41.22
CA LEU A 61 13.50 -0.19 40.08
C LEU A 61 12.12 -0.12 39.42
N ALA A 62 11.05 -0.04 40.21
CA ALA A 62 9.69 0.08 39.68
C ALA A 62 9.49 1.38 38.88
N VAL A 63 9.99 2.51 39.37
CA VAL A 63 9.98 3.79 38.65
C VAL A 63 10.80 3.68 37.36
N GLY A 64 11.99 3.08 37.41
CA GLY A 64 12.82 2.86 36.22
C GLY A 64 12.10 2.06 35.14
N ILE A 65 11.46 0.94 35.51
CA ILE A 65 10.64 0.13 34.60
C ILE A 65 9.49 0.97 34.04
N MET A 66 8.77 1.70 34.88
CA MET A 66 7.64 2.54 34.45
C MET A 66 8.08 3.59 33.42
N VAL A 67 9.21 4.27 33.63
CA VAL A 67 9.78 5.24 32.67
C VAL A 67 10.14 4.55 31.36
N THR A 68 10.76 3.36 31.40
CA THR A 68 11.11 2.63 30.17
C THR A 68 9.88 2.23 29.36
N GLU A 69 8.79 1.79 29.99
CA GLU A 69 7.56 1.42 29.31
C GLU A 69 6.81 2.62 28.73
N ILE A 70 6.80 3.76 29.43
CA ILE A 70 6.26 5.01 28.90
C ILE A 70 7.07 5.47 27.67
N ASN A 71 8.40 5.39 27.73
CA ASN A 71 9.27 5.82 26.64
C ASN A 71 9.17 4.91 25.41
N LYS A 72 8.94 3.60 25.58
CA LYS A 72 8.70 2.69 24.45
C LYS A 72 7.43 3.05 23.67
N GLY A 73 6.46 3.69 24.32
CA GLY A 73 5.26 4.18 23.65
C GLY A 73 4.38 3.07 23.05
N GLU A 74 4.54 1.81 23.47
CA GLU A 74 3.82 0.64 22.92
C GLU A 74 2.30 0.79 22.99
N LEU A 75 1.80 1.42 24.07
CA LEU A 75 0.38 1.79 24.23
C LEU A 75 -0.08 2.75 23.12
N VAL A 76 0.70 3.79 22.84
CA VAL A 76 0.39 4.78 21.80
C VAL A 76 0.48 4.14 20.42
N ALA A 77 1.50 3.30 20.18
CA ALA A 77 1.67 2.57 18.93
C ALA A 77 0.48 1.64 18.65
N THR A 78 0.00 0.91 19.67
CA THR A 78 -1.15 0.01 19.54
C THR A 78 -2.45 0.76 19.27
N LEU A 79 -2.69 1.88 19.97
CA LEU A 79 -3.85 2.74 19.70
C LEU A 79 -3.82 3.32 18.28
N LYS A 80 -2.64 3.72 17.82
CA LYS A 80 -2.42 4.23 16.46
C LYS A 80 -2.66 3.15 15.41
N GLU A 81 -2.13 1.93 15.61
CA GLU A 81 -2.38 0.78 14.73
C GLU A 81 -3.88 0.51 14.64
N ARG A 82 -4.58 0.45 15.78
CA ARG A 82 -6.03 0.22 15.81
C ARG A 82 -6.80 1.30 15.04
N SER A 83 -6.47 2.57 15.23
CA SER A 83 -7.07 3.68 14.47
C SER A 83 -6.82 3.53 12.96
N MET A 84 -5.63 3.09 12.57
CA MET A 84 -5.27 2.87 11.17
C MET A 84 -6.06 1.73 10.54
N LEU A 85 -6.19 0.60 11.24
CA LEU A 85 -6.98 -0.55 10.79
C LEU A 85 -8.44 -0.16 10.55
N TYR A 86 -9.05 0.68 11.40
CA TYR A 86 -10.40 1.21 11.16
C TYR A 86 -10.50 2.06 9.88
N LYS A 87 -9.45 2.79 9.51
CA LYS A 87 -9.43 3.56 8.26
C LYS A 87 -9.22 2.64 7.06
N ILE A 88 -8.33 1.66 7.16
CA ILE A 88 -8.07 0.66 6.11
C ILE A 88 -9.34 -0.15 5.81
N ALA A 89 -10.11 -0.52 6.83
CA ALA A 89 -11.38 -1.24 6.66
C ALA A 89 -12.46 -0.47 5.86
N ARG A 90 -12.29 0.85 5.67
CA ARG A 90 -13.21 1.66 4.84
C ARG A 90 -12.76 1.79 3.38
N LEU A 91 -11.53 1.37 3.07
CA LEU A 91 -11.00 1.44 1.72
C LEU A 91 -11.74 0.46 0.80
N LYS A 92 -11.92 0.89 -0.45
CA LYS A 92 -12.45 0.09 -1.56
C LYS A 92 -11.62 0.38 -2.80
N ASN A 93 -11.44 -0.63 -3.65
CA ASN A 93 -10.67 -0.51 -4.89
C ASN A 93 -9.23 0.01 -4.67
N HIS A 94 -8.63 -0.27 -3.51
CA HIS A 94 -7.25 0.09 -3.18
C HIS A 94 -6.26 -0.98 -3.61
N PHE A 95 -4.97 -0.64 -3.61
CA PHE A 95 -3.90 -1.61 -3.81
C PHE A 95 -3.22 -1.97 -2.49
N VAL A 96 -2.81 -3.23 -2.37
CA VAL A 96 -1.92 -3.68 -1.29
C VAL A 96 -0.51 -3.80 -1.85
N ILE A 97 0.45 -3.11 -1.26
CA ILE A 97 1.85 -3.13 -1.66
C ILE A 97 2.64 -3.93 -0.63
N CYS A 98 3.32 -4.98 -1.09
CA CYS A 98 4.13 -5.85 -0.22
C CYS A 98 5.62 -5.49 -0.33
N TYR A 99 6.23 -5.32 0.84
CA TYR A 99 7.60 -4.88 1.08
C TYR A 99 7.90 -3.44 0.69
N HIS A 100 8.58 -2.73 1.58
CA HIS A 100 9.15 -1.42 1.33
C HIS A 100 10.54 -1.55 0.68
N ASN A 101 10.74 -0.93 -0.48
CA ASN A 101 12.04 -0.81 -1.13
C ASN A 101 12.03 0.37 -2.11
N GLU A 102 13.14 0.57 -2.83
CA GLU A 102 13.30 1.66 -3.77
C GLU A 102 12.23 1.64 -4.87
N TYR A 103 11.84 0.45 -5.35
CA TYR A 103 10.77 0.31 -6.34
C TYR A 103 9.40 0.66 -5.77
N THR A 104 9.04 0.13 -4.59
CA THR A 104 7.73 0.38 -3.98
C THR A 104 7.59 1.81 -3.47
N VAL A 105 8.69 2.49 -3.14
CA VAL A 105 8.71 3.94 -2.90
C VAL A 105 8.24 4.71 -4.12
N GLU A 106 8.81 4.45 -5.30
CA GLU A 106 8.41 5.14 -6.54
C GLU A 106 6.98 4.78 -6.96
N VAL A 107 6.59 3.51 -6.85
CA VAL A 107 5.19 3.09 -7.09
C VAL A 107 4.24 3.82 -6.15
N SER A 108 4.56 3.91 -4.85
CA SER A 108 3.72 4.61 -3.87
C SER A 108 3.58 6.10 -4.19
N LYS A 109 4.65 6.77 -4.64
CA LYS A 109 4.60 8.17 -5.07
C LYS A 109 3.66 8.37 -6.26
N GLN A 110 3.73 7.50 -7.27
CA GLN A 110 2.86 7.57 -8.45
C GLN A 110 1.40 7.30 -8.09
N LEU A 111 1.13 6.36 -7.19
CA LEU A 111 -0.23 6.08 -6.69
C LEU A 111 -0.79 7.27 -5.90
N LEU A 112 0.04 7.92 -5.07
CA LEU A 112 -0.34 9.16 -4.36
C LEU A 112 -0.72 10.27 -5.34
N GLN A 113 0.11 10.52 -6.37
CA GLN A 113 -0.15 11.55 -7.39
C GLN A 113 -1.45 11.26 -8.17
N SER A 114 -1.70 9.98 -8.46
CA SER A 114 -2.89 9.53 -9.17
C SER A 114 -4.14 9.39 -8.27
N HIS A 115 -4.04 9.76 -6.99
CA HIS A 115 -5.12 9.63 -5.99
C HIS A 115 -5.67 8.21 -5.85
N ILE A 116 -4.83 7.19 -6.08
CA ILE A 116 -5.20 5.79 -5.94
C ILE A 116 -4.89 5.36 -4.51
N PRO A 117 -5.88 4.88 -3.72
CA PRO A 117 -5.64 4.46 -2.35
C PRO A 117 -4.78 3.19 -2.31
N PHE A 118 -3.86 3.10 -1.34
CA PHE A 118 -3.04 1.91 -1.12
C PHE A 118 -2.66 1.73 0.35
N VAL A 119 -2.23 0.50 0.67
CA VAL A 119 -1.70 0.10 1.98
C VAL A 119 -0.36 -0.60 1.78
N VAL A 120 0.67 -0.23 2.54
CA VAL A 120 1.99 -0.88 2.48
C VAL A 120 2.16 -1.87 3.62
N ILE A 121 2.61 -3.10 3.33
CA ILE A 121 2.90 -4.13 4.34
C ILE A 121 4.38 -4.45 4.33
N ASP A 122 5.05 -4.37 5.48
CA ASP A 122 6.45 -4.77 5.64
C ASP A 122 6.67 -5.39 7.04
N PRO A 123 7.50 -6.44 7.17
CA PRO A 123 7.73 -7.06 8.47
C PRO A 123 8.70 -6.28 9.36
N ARG A 124 9.48 -5.36 8.81
CA ARG A 124 10.54 -4.64 9.53
C ARG A 124 9.98 -3.53 10.43
N ASP A 125 10.71 -3.21 11.50
CA ASP A 125 10.28 -2.27 12.54
C ASP A 125 10.24 -0.81 12.03
N GLU A 126 11.05 -0.52 11.02
CA GLU A 126 11.27 0.78 10.41
C GLU A 126 10.10 1.23 9.52
N ILE A 127 9.08 0.39 9.29
CA ILE A 127 7.94 0.70 8.41
C ILE A 127 7.21 1.98 8.82
N GLU A 128 7.14 2.27 10.12
CA GLU A 128 6.56 3.52 10.60
C GLU A 128 7.38 4.75 10.21
N GLU A 129 8.71 4.66 10.29
CA GLU A 129 9.61 5.75 9.89
C GLU A 129 9.55 5.97 8.39
N TRP A 130 9.55 4.90 7.61
CA TRP A 130 9.41 4.97 6.15
C TRP A 130 8.06 5.52 5.72
N ALA A 131 6.98 5.15 6.41
CA ALA A 131 5.66 5.70 6.17
C ALA A 131 5.61 7.21 6.43
N ARG A 132 6.24 7.71 7.49
CA ARG A 132 6.37 9.15 7.75
C ARG A 132 7.20 9.84 6.67
N LYS A 133 8.37 9.27 6.33
CA LYS A 133 9.31 9.83 5.35
C LYS A 133 8.71 9.93 3.95
N HIS A 134 8.03 8.87 3.50
CA HIS A 134 7.49 8.76 2.14
C HIS A 134 5.99 9.08 2.07
N LYS A 135 5.39 9.53 3.18
CA LYS A 135 3.98 9.92 3.29
C LYS A 135 3.00 8.82 2.90
N TYR A 136 3.25 7.59 3.33
CA TYR A 136 2.30 6.50 3.14
C TYR A 136 1.03 6.76 3.95
N PRO A 137 -0.16 6.75 3.32
CA PRO A 137 -1.41 7.01 4.04
C PRO A 137 -1.70 5.93 5.08
N TYR A 138 -1.38 4.68 4.74
CA TYR A 138 -1.65 3.48 5.53
C TYR A 138 -0.50 2.49 5.41
N TYR A 139 -0.13 1.88 6.53
CA TYR A 139 0.90 0.83 6.58
C TYR A 139 0.56 -0.23 7.63
N ILE A 140 1.10 -1.43 7.46
CA ILE A 140 0.96 -2.54 8.40
C ILE A 140 2.33 -3.16 8.63
N LYS A 141 2.69 -3.29 9.91
CA LYS A 141 3.85 -4.08 10.32
C LYS A 141 3.45 -5.56 10.37
N GLY A 142 4.03 -6.37 9.50
CA GLY A 142 3.74 -7.80 9.44
C GLY A 142 4.29 -8.50 8.19
N GLN A 143 4.36 -9.82 8.25
CA GLN A 143 4.77 -10.63 7.11
C GLN A 143 3.68 -10.62 6.03
N PRO A 144 3.94 -10.16 4.78
CA PRO A 144 2.89 -9.95 3.79
C PRO A 144 2.21 -11.23 3.30
N HIS A 145 2.91 -12.37 3.35
CA HIS A 145 2.37 -13.67 2.92
C HIS A 145 1.44 -14.34 3.96
N THR A 146 1.25 -13.74 5.13
CA THR A 146 0.39 -14.28 6.19
C THR A 146 -1.06 -13.81 6.03
N GLU A 147 -2.01 -14.69 6.33
CA GLU A 147 -3.44 -14.38 6.29
C GLU A 147 -3.80 -13.18 7.17
N LEU A 148 -3.20 -13.07 8.36
CA LEU A 148 -3.41 -11.94 9.26
C LEU A 148 -3.09 -10.59 8.60
N SER A 149 -1.98 -10.49 7.85
CA SER A 149 -1.61 -9.27 7.13
C SER A 149 -2.56 -8.96 5.97
N MET A 150 -3.04 -9.99 5.26
CA MET A 150 -4.04 -9.85 4.19
C MET A 150 -5.38 -9.34 4.74
N LEU A 151 -5.82 -9.86 5.89
CA LEU A 151 -7.02 -9.39 6.59
C LEU A 151 -6.83 -7.95 7.09
N LYS A 152 -5.71 -7.64 7.77
CA LYS A 152 -5.40 -6.28 8.26
C LYS A 152 -5.36 -5.24 7.13
N SER A 153 -4.88 -5.62 5.95
CA SER A 153 -4.81 -4.74 4.76
C SER A 153 -6.13 -4.61 4.01
N HIS A 154 -7.19 -5.28 4.48
CA HIS A 154 -8.50 -5.31 3.86
C HIS A 154 -8.43 -5.80 2.41
N LEU A 155 -7.63 -6.86 2.16
CA LEU A 155 -7.42 -7.42 0.84
C LEU A 155 -8.75 -7.80 0.15
N SER A 156 -9.76 -8.20 0.93
CA SER A 156 -11.12 -8.54 0.44
C SER A 156 -11.81 -7.46 -0.40
N SER A 157 -11.49 -6.18 -0.20
CA SER A 157 -12.03 -5.06 -0.99
C SER A 157 -11.00 -4.40 -1.91
N ALA A 158 -9.79 -4.96 -1.99
CA ALA A 158 -8.71 -4.43 -2.80
C ALA A 158 -8.94 -4.72 -4.29
N LYS A 159 -8.44 -3.82 -5.14
CA LYS A 159 -8.42 -3.99 -6.61
C LYS A 159 -7.32 -4.96 -7.03
N GLY A 160 -6.24 -5.05 -6.27
CA GLY A 160 -5.08 -5.86 -6.61
C GLY A 160 -3.97 -5.77 -5.58
N LEU A 161 -2.94 -6.59 -5.79
CA LEU A 161 -1.76 -6.68 -4.95
C LEU A 161 -0.50 -6.47 -5.78
N ILE A 162 0.45 -5.70 -5.25
CA ILE A 162 1.75 -5.43 -5.87
C ILE A 162 2.83 -6.02 -4.97
N THR A 163 3.55 -7.03 -5.44
CA THR A 163 4.67 -7.64 -4.71
C THR A 163 5.98 -7.47 -5.46
N LEU A 164 6.89 -6.72 -4.87
CA LEU A 164 8.17 -6.36 -5.48
C LEU A 164 9.34 -6.68 -4.54
N SER A 165 9.29 -7.79 -3.80
CA SER A 165 10.43 -8.20 -2.96
C SER A 165 11.67 -8.47 -3.82
N HIS A 166 12.85 -8.20 -3.26
CA HIS A 166 14.14 -8.60 -3.86
C HIS A 166 14.30 -10.13 -3.88
N SER A 167 13.61 -10.84 -2.98
CA SER A 167 13.61 -12.30 -2.94
C SER A 167 12.47 -12.84 -3.79
N ILE A 168 12.81 -13.65 -4.80
CA ILE A 168 11.80 -14.38 -5.57
C ILE A 168 10.96 -15.30 -4.68
N SER A 169 11.54 -15.90 -3.65
CA SER A 169 10.84 -16.79 -2.72
C SER A 169 9.71 -16.07 -2.00
N ASP A 170 9.92 -14.81 -1.61
CA ASP A 170 8.88 -13.99 -0.98
C ASP A 170 7.76 -13.67 -1.97
N ASN A 171 8.10 -13.30 -3.20
CA ASN A 171 7.12 -13.03 -4.25
C ASN A 171 6.28 -14.30 -4.55
N ILE A 172 6.92 -15.47 -4.64
CA ILE A 172 6.24 -16.76 -4.79
C ILE A 172 5.30 -17.03 -3.61
N ALA A 173 5.78 -16.85 -2.37
CA ALA A 173 4.97 -17.07 -1.18
C ALA A 173 3.75 -16.15 -1.15
N ILE A 174 3.91 -14.87 -1.48
CA ILE A 174 2.80 -13.92 -1.52
C ILE A 174 1.80 -14.30 -2.61
N ILE A 175 2.26 -14.60 -3.83
CA ILE A 175 1.36 -15.01 -4.93
C ILE A 175 0.56 -16.24 -4.51
N ALA A 176 1.21 -17.26 -3.96
CA ALA A 176 0.55 -18.47 -3.49
C ALA A 176 -0.46 -18.18 -2.38
N SER A 177 -0.09 -17.39 -1.39
CA SER A 177 -0.98 -17.00 -0.29
C SER A 177 -2.19 -16.20 -0.78
N VAL A 178 -2.04 -15.31 -1.76
CA VAL A 178 -3.16 -14.56 -2.35
C VAL A 178 -4.11 -15.49 -3.09
N ARG A 179 -3.57 -16.41 -3.91
CA ARG A 179 -4.41 -17.39 -4.64
C ARG A 179 -5.12 -18.36 -3.69
N LEU A 180 -4.49 -18.72 -2.56
CA LEU A 180 -5.14 -19.50 -1.52
C LEU A 180 -6.26 -18.70 -0.84
N PHE A 181 -5.99 -17.45 -0.46
CA PHE A 181 -6.96 -16.54 0.15
C PHE A 181 -8.19 -16.33 -0.75
N GLU A 182 -8.00 -16.17 -2.07
CA GLU A 182 -9.11 -16.09 -3.03
C GLU A 182 -10.03 -17.30 -2.98
N LYS A 183 -9.44 -18.50 -2.89
CA LYS A 183 -10.15 -19.76 -2.86
C LYS A 183 -10.88 -19.96 -1.52
N GLU A 184 -10.23 -19.67 -0.40
CA GLU A 184 -10.79 -19.85 0.94
C GLU A 184 -11.96 -18.88 1.21
N HIS A 185 -11.86 -17.64 0.72
CA HIS A 185 -12.89 -16.63 0.91
C HIS A 185 -13.90 -16.53 -0.24
N ASN A 186 -13.86 -17.47 -1.20
CA ASN A 186 -14.76 -17.53 -2.36
C ASN A 186 -14.88 -16.19 -3.10
N ILE A 187 -13.73 -15.56 -3.39
CA ILE A 187 -13.68 -14.27 -4.07
C ILE A 187 -14.11 -14.45 -5.53
N PRO A 188 -15.17 -13.76 -6.00
CA PRO A 188 -15.73 -14.00 -7.34
C PRO A 188 -14.87 -13.42 -8.46
N ILE A 189 -14.09 -12.38 -8.18
CA ILE A 189 -13.21 -11.71 -9.14
C ILE A 189 -11.79 -11.78 -8.60
N PRO A 190 -10.86 -12.52 -9.25
CA PRO A 190 -9.51 -12.65 -8.76
C PRO A 190 -8.82 -11.28 -8.74
N TYR A 191 -8.00 -11.06 -7.71
CA TYR A 191 -7.17 -9.89 -7.55
C TYR A 191 -6.13 -9.85 -8.66
N ASN A 192 -5.88 -8.65 -9.18
CA ASN A 192 -4.76 -8.41 -10.10
C ASN A 192 -3.45 -8.42 -9.31
N VAL A 193 -2.66 -9.48 -9.45
CA VAL A 193 -1.36 -9.66 -8.78
C VAL A 193 -0.24 -9.23 -9.73
N ILE A 194 0.44 -8.16 -9.34
CA ILE A 194 1.52 -7.54 -10.09
C ILE A 194 2.85 -7.81 -9.39
N THR A 195 3.84 -8.30 -10.13
CA THR A 195 5.18 -8.55 -9.60
C THR A 195 6.28 -8.26 -10.62
N SER A 196 7.53 -8.39 -10.19
CA SER A 196 8.72 -8.18 -11.01
C SER A 196 9.57 -9.46 -11.05
N ALA A 197 10.19 -9.71 -12.20
CA ALA A 197 11.15 -10.79 -12.40
C ALA A 197 12.48 -10.22 -12.92
N GLU A 198 13.60 -10.74 -12.43
CA GLU A 198 14.94 -10.32 -12.86
C GLU A 198 15.34 -10.95 -14.20
N ASN A 199 14.92 -12.20 -14.44
CA ASN A 199 15.24 -12.99 -15.62
C ASN A 199 14.00 -13.67 -16.22
N ILE A 200 14.15 -14.21 -17.44
CA ILE A 200 13.05 -14.82 -18.20
C ILE A 200 12.53 -16.11 -17.54
N SER A 201 13.41 -16.89 -16.91
CA SER A 201 13.02 -18.13 -16.23
C SER A 201 12.06 -17.84 -15.08
N ASP A 202 12.36 -16.82 -14.29
CA ASP A 202 11.56 -16.41 -13.14
C ASP A 202 10.25 -15.77 -13.57
N LEU A 203 10.23 -15.05 -14.70
CA LEU A 203 8.98 -14.56 -15.29
C LEU A 203 8.01 -15.71 -15.57
N GLU A 204 8.48 -16.79 -16.20
CA GLU A 204 7.63 -17.94 -16.50
C GLU A 204 7.13 -18.63 -15.23
N LYS A 205 7.99 -18.78 -14.21
CA LYS A 205 7.60 -19.38 -12.93
C LYS A 205 6.52 -18.55 -12.23
N LEU A 206 6.73 -17.24 -12.11
CA LEU A 206 5.79 -16.34 -11.44
C LEU A 206 4.43 -16.27 -12.16
N LYS A 207 4.42 -16.28 -13.50
CA LYS A 207 3.18 -16.42 -14.28
C LYS A 207 2.47 -17.74 -14.03
N LYS A 208 3.18 -18.87 -14.01
CA LYS A 208 2.60 -20.20 -13.75
C LYS A 208 2.02 -20.32 -12.33
N LEU A 209 2.58 -19.61 -11.36
CA LEU A 209 2.06 -19.53 -9.98
C LEU A 209 0.81 -18.65 -9.86
N GLY A 210 0.46 -17.93 -10.93
CA GLY A 210 -0.74 -17.12 -11.00
C GLY A 210 -0.50 -15.64 -10.83
N ALA A 211 0.71 -15.09 -11.03
CA ALA A 211 0.83 -13.64 -11.20
C ALA A 211 0.19 -13.19 -12.53
N ASP A 212 -0.70 -12.20 -12.49
CA ASP A 212 -1.39 -11.69 -13.70
C ASP A 212 -0.44 -10.85 -14.55
N THR A 213 0.33 -9.98 -13.89
CA THR A 213 1.30 -9.10 -14.55
C THR A 213 2.68 -9.31 -13.95
N VAL A 214 3.63 -9.74 -14.78
CA VAL A 214 5.03 -9.84 -14.39
C VAL A 214 5.84 -8.90 -15.26
N VAL A 215 6.52 -7.95 -14.63
CA VAL A 215 7.36 -6.95 -15.29
C VAL A 215 8.83 -7.39 -15.20
N THR A 216 9.62 -7.12 -16.23
CA THR A 216 11.06 -7.37 -16.21
C THR A 216 11.80 -6.03 -16.35
N PRO A 217 12.28 -5.44 -15.24
CA PRO A 217 12.94 -4.14 -15.26
C PRO A 217 14.15 -4.10 -16.19
N THR A 218 14.97 -5.16 -16.20
CA THR A 218 16.16 -5.27 -17.06
C THR A 218 15.81 -5.09 -18.54
N LYS A 219 14.73 -5.72 -18.99
CA LYS A 219 14.24 -5.61 -20.37
C LYS A 219 13.72 -4.21 -20.68
N LEU A 220 12.93 -3.62 -19.78
CA LEU A 220 12.37 -2.27 -19.96
C LEU A 220 13.48 -1.21 -19.98
N THR A 221 14.43 -1.30 -19.07
CA THR A 221 15.59 -0.40 -19.02
C THR A 221 16.44 -0.54 -20.28
N ALA A 222 16.71 -1.76 -20.73
CA ALA A 222 17.45 -1.98 -21.98
C ALA A 222 16.73 -1.34 -23.18
N GLN A 223 15.43 -1.58 -23.34
CA GLN A 223 14.63 -0.96 -24.41
C GLN A 223 14.68 0.57 -24.35
N ARG A 224 14.62 1.15 -23.15
CA ARG A 224 14.65 2.60 -22.94
C ARG A 224 16.02 3.19 -23.26
N VAL A 225 17.10 2.58 -22.76
CA VAL A 225 18.48 3.00 -23.04
C VAL A 225 18.79 2.87 -24.53
N THR A 226 18.36 1.78 -25.19
CA THR A 226 18.53 1.62 -26.64
C THR A 226 17.77 2.70 -27.42
N ALA A 227 16.53 3.02 -27.01
CA ALA A 227 15.77 4.09 -27.66
C ALA A 227 16.46 5.46 -27.52
N MET A 228 16.98 5.77 -26.33
CA MET A 228 17.74 7.01 -26.07
C MET A 228 19.07 7.05 -26.83
N ALA A 229 19.79 5.93 -26.90
CA ALA A 229 21.04 5.85 -27.65
C ALA A 229 20.81 5.97 -29.17
N ALA A 230 19.72 5.40 -29.69
CA ALA A 230 19.34 5.49 -31.10
C ALA A 230 18.84 6.90 -31.47
N HIS A 231 18.12 7.55 -30.55
CA HIS A 231 17.52 8.86 -30.74
C HIS A 231 17.68 9.71 -29.47
N PRO A 232 18.84 10.39 -29.28
CA PRO A 232 19.11 11.20 -28.08
C PRO A 232 18.04 12.27 -27.82
N ASP A 233 17.44 12.81 -28.88
CA ASP A 233 16.40 13.83 -28.80
C ASP A 233 15.06 13.32 -28.23
N MET A 234 14.88 12.00 -28.06
CA MET A 234 13.64 11.39 -27.54
C MET A 234 13.59 11.25 -26.01
N GLU A 235 14.65 11.65 -25.28
CA GLU A 235 14.76 11.49 -23.82
C GLU A 235 13.57 12.14 -23.08
N ASN A 236 13.17 13.34 -23.49
CA ASN A 236 12.10 14.12 -22.84
C ASN A 236 10.70 13.84 -23.39
N LEU A 237 10.56 13.42 -24.66
CA LEU A 237 9.25 13.23 -25.29
C LEU A 237 8.52 12.01 -24.71
N LEU A 238 9.23 10.90 -24.47
CA LEU A 238 8.60 9.70 -23.89
C LEU A 238 8.12 9.93 -22.45
N GLU A 239 8.86 10.70 -21.64
CA GLU A 239 8.43 11.06 -20.28
C GLU A 239 7.23 11.98 -20.27
N GLU A 240 7.24 12.98 -21.16
CA GLU A 240 6.14 13.92 -21.29
C GLU A 240 4.85 13.19 -21.66
N PHE A 241 4.86 12.31 -22.68
CA PHE A 241 3.64 11.64 -23.15
C PHE A 241 3.15 10.45 -22.30
N MET A 242 4.04 9.69 -21.64
CA MET A 242 3.64 8.45 -20.95
C MET A 242 3.33 8.61 -19.45
N TYR A 243 3.89 9.62 -18.77
CA TYR A 243 3.90 9.66 -17.30
C TYR A 243 3.30 10.92 -16.67
N LYS A 244 3.13 12.02 -17.41
CA LYS A 244 2.40 13.18 -16.87
C LYS A 244 0.90 12.95 -17.02
N SER A 245 0.19 12.97 -15.90
CA SER A 245 -1.28 12.91 -15.84
C SER A 245 -1.97 14.12 -16.50
N ASP A 246 -1.19 15.15 -16.83
CA ASP A 246 -1.65 16.46 -17.31
C ASP A 246 -1.06 16.80 -18.69
N THR A 247 -0.76 15.78 -19.51
CA THR A 247 -0.47 16.03 -20.93
C THR A 247 -1.76 16.29 -21.70
N PRO A 248 -1.72 17.19 -22.70
CA PRO A 248 -2.87 17.42 -23.58
C PRO A 248 -3.15 16.24 -24.53
N LEU A 249 -2.41 15.14 -24.44
CA LEU A 249 -2.41 14.05 -25.40
C LEU A 249 -2.51 12.70 -24.67
N ASP A 250 -3.65 12.04 -24.84
CA ASP A 250 -3.97 10.70 -24.33
C ASP A 250 -3.98 9.71 -25.52
N MET A 251 -3.86 8.41 -25.21
CA MET A 251 -3.86 7.33 -26.20
C MET A 251 -4.80 6.21 -25.75
N GLU A 252 -5.85 5.97 -26.54
CA GLU A 252 -6.87 4.95 -26.22
C GLU A 252 -7.15 4.04 -27.43
N GLU A 253 -7.34 2.75 -27.17
CA GLU A 253 -7.88 1.81 -28.17
C GLU A 253 -9.41 1.83 -28.15
N VAL A 254 -10.02 2.18 -29.28
CA VAL A 254 -11.48 2.17 -29.45
C VAL A 254 -11.88 1.03 -30.39
N GLU A 255 -12.68 0.10 -29.88
CA GLU A 255 -13.28 -0.95 -30.70
C GLU A 255 -14.39 -0.39 -31.59
N VAL A 256 -14.40 -0.81 -32.86
CA VAL A 256 -15.42 -0.44 -33.86
C VAL A 256 -16.52 -1.52 -33.89
N PRO A 257 -17.72 -1.23 -33.36
CA PRO A 257 -18.81 -2.20 -33.37
C PRO A 257 -19.26 -2.53 -34.80
N LYS A 258 -19.82 -3.73 -35.01
CA LYS A 258 -20.35 -4.15 -36.33
C LYS A 258 -21.39 -3.20 -36.91
N TYR A 259 -22.16 -2.54 -36.04
CA TYR A 259 -23.24 -1.64 -36.42
C TYR A 259 -22.76 -0.19 -36.63
N SER A 260 -21.46 0.09 -36.47
CA SER A 260 -20.94 1.45 -36.58
C SER A 260 -21.07 1.99 -38.00
N TRP A 261 -21.46 3.26 -38.13
CA TRP A 261 -21.59 3.93 -39.44
C TRP A 261 -20.26 4.04 -40.21
N ILE A 262 -19.11 3.91 -39.53
CA ILE A 262 -17.78 3.98 -40.15
C ILE A 262 -17.34 2.65 -40.80
N VAL A 263 -18.07 1.56 -40.57
CA VAL A 263 -17.74 0.25 -41.15
C VAL A 263 -17.80 0.33 -42.67
N LEU A 264 -16.76 -0.18 -43.33
CA LEU A 264 -16.55 -0.10 -44.79
C LEU A 264 -16.44 1.33 -45.34
N LYS A 265 -16.22 2.34 -44.50
CA LYS A 265 -15.88 3.70 -44.92
C LYS A 265 -14.38 3.89 -44.94
N LYS A 266 -13.92 4.80 -45.80
CA LYS A 266 -12.52 5.22 -45.81
C LYS A 266 -12.24 6.03 -44.55
N LEU A 267 -11.07 5.85 -43.95
CA LEU A 267 -10.67 6.57 -42.75
C LEU A 267 -10.77 8.10 -42.91
N LYS A 268 -10.49 8.64 -44.09
CA LYS A 268 -10.61 10.07 -44.38
C LYS A 268 -12.05 10.60 -44.29
N GLU A 269 -13.05 9.75 -44.52
CA GLU A 269 -14.48 10.10 -44.48
C GLU A 269 -15.00 10.22 -43.04
N THR A 270 -14.19 9.86 -42.04
CA THR A 270 -14.58 9.98 -40.63
C THR A 270 -14.32 11.37 -40.05
N HIS A 271 -13.46 12.16 -40.69
CA HIS A 271 -13.10 13.54 -40.30
C HIS A 271 -12.76 13.72 -38.81
N PHE A 272 -12.22 12.70 -38.15
CA PHE A 272 -11.91 12.74 -36.71
C PHE A 272 -10.94 13.87 -36.34
N ARG A 273 -10.01 14.19 -37.26
CA ARG A 273 -9.05 15.27 -37.05
C ARG A 273 -9.72 16.64 -37.07
N GLN A 274 -10.68 16.86 -37.96
CA GLN A 274 -11.40 18.13 -38.10
C GLN A 274 -12.42 18.33 -36.97
N ILE A 275 -13.09 17.26 -36.53
CA ILE A 275 -14.19 17.34 -35.56
C ILE A 275 -13.69 17.35 -34.12
N ALA A 276 -12.73 16.48 -33.81
CA ALA A 276 -12.32 16.21 -32.42
C ALA A 276 -10.83 16.48 -32.18
N ASN A 277 -10.09 16.94 -33.20
CA ASN A 277 -8.62 17.04 -33.17
C ASN A 277 -7.94 15.73 -32.74
N VAL A 278 -8.50 14.59 -33.18
CA VAL A 278 -7.98 13.25 -32.90
C VAL A 278 -7.37 12.65 -34.15
N SER A 279 -6.19 12.05 -33.99
CA SER A 279 -5.52 11.31 -35.07
C SER A 279 -5.60 9.81 -34.82
N VAL A 280 -5.79 9.05 -35.89
CA VAL A 280 -5.76 7.58 -35.85
C VAL A 280 -4.35 7.14 -36.21
N VAL A 281 -3.59 6.66 -35.22
CA VAL A 281 -2.19 6.26 -35.39
C VAL A 281 -2.03 4.79 -35.79
N GLY A 282 -3.08 3.98 -35.63
CA GLY A 282 -3.05 2.59 -36.05
C GLY A 282 -4.43 1.93 -36.08
N ILE A 283 -4.53 0.85 -36.84
CA ILE A 283 -5.72 -0.01 -36.89
C ILE A 283 -5.28 -1.45 -36.58
N ARG A 284 -5.80 -2.03 -35.50
CA ARG A 284 -5.67 -3.47 -35.23
C ARG A 284 -6.89 -4.18 -35.81
N LYS A 285 -6.66 -5.03 -36.82
CA LYS A 285 -7.73 -5.83 -37.42
C LYS A 285 -8.17 -6.96 -36.48
N LYS A 286 -9.29 -7.60 -36.82
CA LYS A 286 -9.86 -8.74 -36.06
C LYS A 286 -8.89 -9.92 -35.94
N ASP A 287 -8.01 -10.10 -36.93
CA ASP A 287 -6.94 -11.11 -36.94
C ASP A 287 -5.77 -10.77 -36.00
N GLY A 288 -5.82 -9.64 -35.28
CA GLY A 288 -4.77 -9.16 -34.39
C GLY A 288 -3.65 -8.39 -35.10
N LYS A 289 -3.63 -8.34 -36.44
CA LYS A 289 -2.58 -7.64 -37.19
C LYS A 289 -2.71 -6.13 -37.02
N PHE A 290 -1.63 -5.51 -36.53
CA PHE A 290 -1.55 -4.06 -36.35
C PHE A 290 -1.02 -3.39 -37.62
N PHE A 291 -1.79 -2.42 -38.13
CA PHE A 291 -1.40 -1.56 -39.24
C PHE A 291 -1.07 -0.16 -38.69
N PRO A 292 0.23 0.20 -38.60
CA PRO A 292 0.63 1.53 -38.16
C PRO A 292 0.35 2.58 -39.26
N MET A 293 0.06 3.81 -38.83
CA MET A 293 -0.09 5.00 -39.67
C MET A 293 -0.95 4.77 -40.93
N PRO A 294 -2.23 4.37 -40.77
CA PRO A 294 -3.12 4.08 -41.88
C PRO A 294 -3.30 5.30 -42.80
N LYS A 295 -3.20 5.08 -44.12
CA LYS A 295 -3.54 6.11 -45.11
C LYS A 295 -5.04 6.41 -45.04
N GLY A 296 -5.43 7.63 -45.42
CA GLY A 296 -6.83 8.06 -45.42
C GLY A 296 -7.78 7.21 -46.27
N ASP A 297 -7.26 6.49 -47.28
CA ASP A 297 -8.06 5.59 -48.13
C ASP A 297 -8.27 4.19 -47.57
N VAL A 298 -7.67 3.86 -46.42
CA VAL A 298 -7.86 2.56 -45.77
C VAL A 298 -9.30 2.42 -45.31
N LEU A 299 -9.91 1.28 -45.62
CA LEU A 299 -11.26 0.94 -45.18
C LEU A 299 -11.24 0.47 -43.73
N VAL A 300 -12.15 1.01 -42.92
CA VAL A 300 -12.35 0.57 -41.54
C VAL A 300 -13.20 -0.70 -41.54
N THR A 301 -12.67 -1.79 -41.00
CA THR A 301 -13.39 -3.07 -40.91
C THR A 301 -14.15 -3.18 -39.58
N SER A 302 -15.28 -3.88 -39.58
CA SER A 302 -15.99 -4.21 -38.34
C SER A 302 -15.11 -4.98 -37.36
N GLU A 303 -15.30 -4.78 -36.06
CA GLU A 303 -14.55 -5.46 -34.99
C GLU A 303 -13.03 -5.18 -35.04
N SER A 304 -12.63 -4.10 -35.73
CA SER A 304 -11.26 -3.57 -35.61
C SER A 304 -11.14 -2.66 -34.39
N LYS A 305 -9.92 -2.46 -33.91
CA LYS A 305 -9.60 -1.47 -32.88
C LYS A 305 -8.81 -0.34 -33.49
N LEU A 306 -9.31 0.88 -33.35
CA LEU A 306 -8.61 2.10 -33.75
C LEU A 306 -7.77 2.58 -32.57
N LEU A 307 -6.47 2.77 -32.79
CA LEU A 307 -5.59 3.41 -31.82
C LEU A 307 -5.64 4.93 -32.07
N LEU A 308 -6.24 5.65 -31.13
CA LEU A 308 -6.46 7.09 -31.21
C LEU A 308 -5.43 7.84 -30.38
N ILE A 309 -5.01 9.01 -30.86
CA ILE A 309 -4.18 9.96 -30.11
C ILE A 309 -4.82 11.35 -30.17
N GLY A 310 -4.94 12.01 -29.02
CA GLY A 310 -5.53 13.35 -28.91
C GLY A 310 -5.93 13.69 -27.47
N THR A 311 -6.59 14.82 -27.26
CA THR A 311 -7.08 15.19 -25.91
C THR A 311 -8.11 14.20 -25.40
N GLN A 312 -8.20 14.01 -24.07
CA GLN A 312 -9.20 13.12 -23.46
C GLN A 312 -10.63 13.46 -23.90
N LYS A 313 -10.96 14.76 -24.01
CA LYS A 313 -12.24 15.25 -24.53
C LYS A 313 -12.46 14.85 -26.00
N GLY A 314 -11.44 15.01 -26.85
CA GLY A 314 -11.50 14.63 -28.26
C GLY A 314 -11.67 13.11 -28.46
N ILE A 315 -10.97 12.30 -27.67
CA ILE A 315 -11.10 10.85 -27.70
C ILE A 315 -12.51 10.41 -27.27
N ALA A 316 -13.06 11.00 -26.20
CA ALA A 316 -14.43 10.71 -25.76
C ALA A 316 -15.48 11.02 -26.83
N ILE A 317 -15.35 12.16 -27.53
CA ILE A 317 -16.21 12.53 -28.66
C ILE A 317 -16.07 11.49 -29.79
N THR A 318 -14.83 11.16 -30.17
CA THR A 318 -14.56 10.19 -31.25
C THR A 318 -15.12 8.81 -30.91
N LYS A 319 -14.98 8.36 -29.66
CA LYS A 319 -15.53 7.10 -29.16
C LYS A 319 -17.05 7.07 -29.25
N ASN A 320 -17.73 8.17 -28.94
CA ASN A 320 -19.17 8.29 -29.12
C ASN A 320 -19.55 8.24 -30.61
N LEU A 321 -18.82 8.95 -31.48
CA LEU A 321 -19.04 8.91 -32.94
C LEU A 321 -18.90 7.49 -33.50
N VAL A 322 -17.85 6.77 -33.11
CA VAL A 322 -17.59 5.38 -33.53
C VAL A 322 -18.71 4.43 -33.06
N ARG A 323 -19.40 4.72 -31.95
CA ARG A 323 -20.48 3.87 -31.42
C ARG A 323 -21.85 4.16 -32.01
N GLN A 324 -22.01 5.14 -32.90
CA GLN A 324 -23.29 5.43 -33.52
C GLN A 324 -23.58 4.53 -34.73
N ARG A 325 -24.87 4.22 -34.96
CA ARG A 325 -25.32 3.43 -36.13
C ARG A 325 -25.48 4.24 -37.40
N VAL A 326 -25.84 5.50 -37.25
CA VAL A 326 -26.13 6.42 -38.35
C VAL A 326 -25.02 7.46 -38.38
N LYS A 327 -24.62 7.88 -39.58
CA LYS A 327 -23.64 8.96 -39.76
C LYS A 327 -24.20 10.24 -39.12
N PRO A 328 -23.55 10.83 -38.10
CA PRO A 328 -24.03 12.03 -37.46
C PRO A 328 -24.17 13.19 -38.45
N GLU A 329 -25.20 14.02 -38.29
CA GLU A 329 -25.48 15.14 -39.20
C GLU A 329 -24.39 16.21 -39.20
N GLU A 330 -23.65 16.33 -38.09
CA GLU A 330 -22.53 17.25 -37.93
C GLU A 330 -21.40 16.98 -38.95
N LEU A 331 -21.28 15.76 -39.46
CA LEU A 331 -20.34 15.38 -40.53
C LEU A 331 -20.77 15.80 -41.93
N LYS A 332 -21.97 16.36 -42.11
CA LYS A 332 -22.40 16.88 -43.43
C LYS A 332 -21.75 18.22 -43.77
N TYR A 333 -21.19 18.93 -42.78
CA TYR A 333 -20.69 20.30 -42.89
C TYR A 333 -19.16 20.42 -42.75
N VAL A 334 -18.44 19.30 -42.76
CA VAL A 334 -16.99 19.21 -42.47
C VAL A 334 -16.22 18.65 -43.66
#